data_AF-A0AAU1F0U6-F1
#
_entry.id   AF-A0AAU1F0U6-F1
#
_cell.length_a   1.000
_cell.length_b   1.000
_cell.length_c   1.000
_cell.angle_alpha   90.00
_cell.angle_beta   90.00
_cell.angle_gamma   90.00
#
_symmetry.space_group_name_H-M   'P 1'
#
loop_
_entity.id
_entity.type
_entity.pdbx_description
1 polymer ?
#
loop_
_entity_poly.entity_id
_entity_poly.type
_entity_poly.pdbx_seq_one_letter_code
_entity_poly.pdbx_strand_id
1 'polypeptide(L)'
;MRNAELEHALTRLEAILVEVWDEHSGRPIDRDASLLSIGVDSLTLVILLDRVESEFRAEWDPDKPPSAFSSLRSLAESVTTEQPDGAARR
;
A
#
# COMPACT_ATOMS: atom_id res chain seq x y z
N MET A 1 4.69 -0.24 19.35
CA MET A 1 4.71 0.92 18.44
C MET A 1 4.50 0.47 17.01
N ARG A 2 5.26 -0.53 16.51
CA ARG A 2 5.06 -1.19 15.20
C ARG A 2 3.60 -1.49 14.78
N ASN A 3 2.76 -1.97 15.70
CA ASN A 3 1.35 -2.26 15.37
C ASN A 3 0.53 -0.99 15.07
N ALA A 4 0.83 0.14 15.72
CA ALA A 4 0.16 1.41 15.45
C ALA A 4 0.62 2.02 14.12
N GLU A 5 1.89 1.86 13.76
CA GLU A 5 2.44 2.29 12.46
C GLU A 5 1.83 1.49 11.31
N LEU A 6 1.67 0.18 11.49
CA LEU A 6 0.99 -0.68 10.53
C LEU A 6 -0.48 -0.29 10.33
N GLU A 7 -1.22 -0.05 11.41
CA GLU A 7 -2.62 0.38 11.33
C GLU A 7 -2.78 1.78 10.69
N HIS A 8 -1.85 2.70 10.94
CA HIS A 8 -1.81 3.99 10.25
C HIS A 8 -1.54 3.83 8.75
N ALA A 9 -0.55 3.00 8.37
CA ALA A 9 -0.25 2.72 6.97
C ALA A 9 -1.46 2.07 6.26
N LEU A 10 -2.09 1.08 6.89
CA LEU A 10 -3.30 0.43 6.38
C LEU A 10 -4.44 1.43 6.14
N THR A 11 -4.73 2.27 7.13
CA THR A 11 -5.77 3.29 7.03
C THR A 11 -5.49 4.25 5.89
N ARG A 12 -4.21 4.64 5.69
CA ARG A 12 -3.86 5.54 4.62
C ARG A 12 -3.90 4.88 3.25
N LEU A 13 -3.44 3.65 3.13
CA LEU A 13 -3.54 2.86 1.90
C LEU A 13 -5.00 2.64 1.47
N GLU A 14 -5.91 2.40 2.42
CA GLU A 14 -7.35 2.34 2.14
C GLU A 14 -7.86 3.67 1.57
N ALA A 15 -7.48 4.79 2.16
CA ALA A 15 -7.89 6.11 1.67
C ALA A 15 -7.37 6.35 0.24
N ILE A 16 -6.10 6.05 -0.03
CA ILE A 16 -5.52 6.18 -1.38
C ILE A 16 -6.27 5.28 -2.36
N LEU A 17 -6.54 4.02 -1.99
CA LEU A 17 -7.28 3.09 -2.84
C LEU A 17 -8.69 3.63 -3.17
N VAL A 18 -9.42 4.15 -2.18
CA VAL A 18 -10.75 4.76 -2.41
C VAL A 18 -10.64 6.00 -3.30
N GLU A 19 -9.58 6.80 -3.17
CA GLU A 19 -9.37 8.00 -3.99
C GLU A 19 -9.10 7.67 -5.48
N VAL A 20 -8.50 6.50 -5.77
CA VAL A 20 -8.12 6.11 -7.15
C VAL A 20 -9.08 5.11 -7.77
N TRP A 21 -9.88 4.41 -6.97
CA TRP A 21 -10.84 3.41 -7.43
C TRP A 21 -12.21 4.03 -7.69
N ASP A 22 -12.37 4.62 -8.88
CA ASP A 22 -13.59 5.34 -9.29
C ASP A 22 -14.86 4.47 -9.21
N GLU A 23 -14.74 3.17 -9.56
CA GLU A 23 -15.83 2.20 -9.52
C GLU A 23 -16.15 1.66 -8.11
N HIS A 24 -15.48 2.17 -7.06
CA HIS A 24 -15.64 1.66 -5.72
C HIS A 24 -17.07 1.88 -5.19
N SER A 25 -17.76 0.77 -4.91
CA SER A 25 -19.16 0.75 -4.46
C SER A 25 -19.41 1.28 -3.04
N GLY A 26 -18.40 1.82 -2.36
CA GLY A 26 -18.47 2.29 -0.96
C GLY A 26 -18.53 1.16 0.08
N ARG A 27 -18.27 -0.07 -0.33
CA ARG A 27 -18.23 -1.23 0.57
C ARG A 27 -16.91 -1.27 1.35
N PRO A 28 -16.90 -1.82 2.58
CA PRO A 28 -15.66 -2.02 3.31
C PRO A 28 -14.64 -2.79 2.46
N ILE A 29 -13.41 -2.30 2.43
CA ILE A 29 -12.29 -2.95 1.75
C ILE A 29 -11.74 -4.01 2.70
N ASP A 30 -11.63 -5.26 2.21
CA ASP A 30 -10.93 -6.31 2.93
C ASP A 30 -9.42 -6.13 2.72
N ARG A 31 -8.73 -5.68 3.77
CA ARG A 31 -7.29 -5.39 3.78
C ARG A 31 -6.41 -6.63 3.51
N ASP A 32 -6.95 -7.81 3.75
CA ASP A 32 -6.27 -9.10 3.60
C ASP A 32 -6.57 -9.78 2.26
N ALA A 33 -7.66 -9.38 1.61
CA ALA A 33 -8.03 -9.91 0.31
C ALA A 33 -7.08 -9.44 -0.79
N SER A 34 -7.01 -10.25 -1.85
CA SER A 34 -6.34 -9.85 -3.08
C SER A 34 -7.07 -8.67 -3.72
N LEU A 35 -6.33 -7.62 -4.08
CA LEU A 35 -6.86 -6.42 -4.74
C LEU A 35 -7.63 -6.77 -6.03
N LEU A 36 -7.08 -7.69 -6.82
CA LEU A 36 -7.76 -8.19 -8.03
C LEU A 36 -9.05 -8.95 -7.70
N SER A 37 -9.09 -9.66 -6.57
CA SER A 37 -10.27 -10.44 -6.16
C SER A 37 -11.41 -9.56 -5.63
N ILE A 38 -11.10 -8.37 -5.11
CA ILE A 38 -12.12 -7.40 -4.70
C ILE A 38 -12.57 -6.49 -5.85
N GLY A 39 -11.97 -6.63 -7.03
CA GLY A 39 -12.38 -5.93 -8.25
C GLY A 39 -11.54 -4.71 -8.60
N VAL A 40 -10.36 -4.54 -8.00
CA VAL A 40 -9.39 -3.53 -8.45
C VAL A 40 -8.82 -3.97 -9.79
N ASP A 41 -9.01 -3.16 -10.82
CA ASP A 41 -8.46 -3.41 -12.14
C ASP A 41 -6.96 -3.03 -12.22
N SER A 42 -6.31 -3.44 -13.31
CA SER A 42 -4.86 -3.22 -13.48
C SER A 42 -4.46 -1.74 -13.56
N LEU A 43 -5.32 -0.86 -14.11
CA LEU A 43 -5.02 0.57 -14.17
C LEU A 43 -5.13 1.21 -12.79
N THR A 44 -6.20 0.91 -12.06
CA THR A 44 -6.37 1.35 -10.66
C THR A 44 -5.22 0.87 -9.78
N LEU A 45 -4.76 -0.37 -9.98
CA LEU A 45 -3.60 -0.91 -9.26
C LEU A 45 -2.31 -0.12 -9.56
N VAL A 46 -2.03 0.19 -10.83
CA VAL A 46 -0.84 0.99 -11.19
C VAL A 46 -0.89 2.38 -10.56
N ILE A 47 -2.05 3.03 -10.59
CA ILE A 47 -2.22 4.37 -9.99
C ILE A 47 -2.08 4.32 -8.46
N LEU A 48 -2.61 3.27 -7.82
CA LEU A 48 -2.41 3.04 -6.39
C LEU A 48 -0.91 2.95 -6.06
N LEU A 49 -0.17 2.11 -6.77
CA LEU A 49 1.26 1.87 -6.50
C LEU A 49 2.11 3.13 -6.70
N ASP A 50 1.83 3.92 -7.74
CA ASP A 50 2.48 5.21 -8.00
C ASP A 50 2.24 6.21 -6.84
N ARG A 51 1.00 6.29 -6.34
CA ARG A 51 0.69 7.12 -5.16
C ARG A 51 1.36 6.63 -3.89
N VAL A 52 1.42 5.32 -3.68
CA VAL A 52 2.08 4.73 -2.51
C VAL A 52 3.58 5.05 -2.50
N GLU A 53 4.24 4.95 -3.65
CA GLU A 53 5.65 5.33 -3.82
C GLU A 53 5.88 6.79 -3.40
N SER A 54 5.09 7.71 -3.97
CA SER A 54 5.20 9.14 -3.68
C SER A 54 4.86 9.46 -2.22
N GLU A 55 3.88 8.79 -1.62
CA GLU A 55 3.36 9.16 -0.32
C GLU A 55 4.22 8.60 0.83
N PHE A 56 4.65 7.35 0.72
CA PHE A 56 5.46 6.71 1.74
C PHE A 56 6.97 6.96 1.53
N ARG A 57 7.35 7.65 0.44
CA ARG A 57 8.74 7.80 -0.01
C ARG A 57 9.45 6.45 -0.09
N ALA A 58 8.70 5.43 -0.48
CA ALA A 58 9.22 4.10 -0.71
C ALA A 58 9.91 4.10 -2.08
N GLU A 59 11.06 3.46 -2.19
CA GLU A 59 11.62 3.10 -3.49
C GLU A 59 11.33 1.61 -3.69
N TRP A 60 10.64 1.26 -4.77
CA TRP A 60 10.37 -0.15 -5.04
C TRP A 60 11.68 -0.89 -5.32
N ASP A 61 11.99 -1.89 -4.48
CA ASP A 61 13.10 -2.79 -4.72
C ASP A 61 12.90 -3.49 -6.09
N PRO A 62 13.86 -3.40 -7.03
CA PRO A 62 13.77 -4.08 -8.31
C PRO A 62 13.63 -5.60 -8.18
N ASP A 63 14.09 -6.20 -7.08
CA ASP A 63 13.93 -7.63 -6.78
C ASP A 63 12.55 -7.94 -6.15
N LYS A 64 11.81 -6.93 -5.70
CA LYS A 64 10.47 -7.04 -5.12
C LYS A 64 9.54 -5.98 -5.73
N PRO A 65 9.13 -6.15 -7.00
CA PRO A 65 8.32 -5.18 -7.68
C PRO A 65 6.97 -5.01 -6.98
N PRO A 66 6.33 -3.84 -7.09
CA PRO A 66 5.09 -3.54 -6.38
C PRO A 66 3.92 -4.44 -6.78
N SER A 67 3.97 -5.05 -7.97
CA SER A 67 3.04 -6.08 -8.42
C SER A 67 3.11 -7.39 -7.63
N ALA A 68 4.16 -7.59 -6.83
CA ALA A 68 4.29 -8.74 -5.93
C ALA A 68 3.40 -8.63 -4.67
N PHE A 69 2.88 -7.43 -4.37
CA PHE A 69 1.97 -7.22 -3.24
C PHE A 69 0.52 -7.40 -3.68
N SER A 70 -0.11 -8.44 -3.13
CA SER A 70 -1.48 -8.80 -3.51
C SER A 70 -2.56 -8.12 -2.67
N SER A 71 -2.22 -7.59 -1.48
CA SER A 71 -3.19 -7.02 -0.53
C SER A 71 -2.68 -5.71 0.10
N LEU A 72 -3.59 -4.91 0.67
CA LEU A 72 -3.22 -3.69 1.41
C LEU A 72 -2.34 -4.01 2.62
N ARG A 73 -2.56 -5.15 3.30
CA ARG A 73 -1.68 -5.59 4.39
C ARG A 73 -0.25 -5.84 3.91
N SER A 74 -0.08 -6.52 2.77
CA SER A 74 1.24 -6.79 2.22
C SER A 74 1.99 -5.50 1.82
N LEU A 75 1.25 -4.52 1.27
CA LEU A 75 1.78 -3.18 0.98
C LEU A 75 2.19 -2.45 2.27
N ALA A 76 1.30 -2.43 3.27
CA ALA A 76 1.55 -1.79 4.56
C ALA A 76 2.80 -2.35 5.25
N GLU A 77 2.96 -3.67 5.24
CA GLU A 77 4.14 -4.34 5.79
C GLU A 77 5.43 -3.95 5.06
N SER A 78 5.37 -3.74 3.74
CA SER A 78 6.54 -3.29 2.98
C SER A 78 6.94 -1.87 3.36
N VAL A 79 6.01 -0.92 3.25
CA VAL A 79 6.31 0.51 3.49
C VAL A 79 6.64 0.83 4.95
N THR A 80 6.19 -0.01 5.90
CA THR A 80 6.54 0.13 7.33
C THR A 80 7.84 -0.57 7.70
N THR A 81 8.27 -1.58 6.94
CA THR A 81 9.57 -2.23 7.15
C THR A 81 10.70 -1.42 6.50
N GLU A 82 10.39 -0.70 5.43
CA GLU A 82 11.34 0.14 4.69
C GLU A 82 11.44 1.57 5.19
N GLN A 83 10.74 1.97 6.27
CA GLN A 83 11.05 3.25 6.90
C GLN A 83 12.49 3.19 7.41
N PRO A 84 13.44 3.96 6.83
CA PRO A 84 14.72 4.12 7.47
C PRO A 84 14.42 4.92 8.73
N ASP A 85 14.54 4.28 9.89
CA ASP A 85 14.95 4.96 11.09
C ASP A 85 16.18 5.78 10.68
N GLY A 86 15.98 7.08 10.51
CA GLY A 86 17.06 7.99 10.13
C GLY A 86 18.04 8.14 11.28
N ALA A 87 18.78 7.10 11.66
CA ALA A 87 19.82 7.14 12.68
C ALA A 87 20.66 5.84 12.77
N ALA A 88 21.45 5.53 11.75
CA ALA A 88 22.75 4.89 11.98
C ALA A 88 23.84 5.84 11.46
N ARG A 89 24.26 6.72 12.37
CA ARG A 89 25.30 7.74 12.23
C ARG A 89 26.59 7.19 11.61
N ARG A 90 27.19 7.98 10.72
CA ARG A 90 28.64 7.99 10.51
C ARG A 90 29.36 8.53 11.75
#